data_AF-A0AAU1MYY1-F1
#
_entry.id   AF-A0AAU1MYY1-F1
#
_cell.length_a   1.000
_cell.length_b   1.000
_cell.length_c   1.000
_cell.angle_alpha   90.00
_cell.angle_beta   90.00
_cell.angle_gamma   90.00
#
_symmetry.space_group_name_H-M   'P 1'
#
loop_
_entity.id
_entity.type
_entity.pdbx_description
1 polymer ?
#
loop_
_entity_poly.entity_id
_entity_poly.type
_entity_poly.pdbx_seq_one_letter_code
_entity_poly.pdbx_strand_id
1 'polypeptide(L)'
;MHGNHTRLALHDHTITQRDTPQVTGTANEENGEGSMTRGTAPTRGVLRSRNRLIGVLAISCAALALSACSDGGSDKGGAKPSASATPTKSVAPSTSSDPDEPTKKEILAVYNHFRQEQARAYAMGTIEGTKVQQYATAEAFGSVKVDLMSLKKAGNVGKGAPVTHAGVEDVTVNLAAKIPKAKIKDCLDVTNWTVVNRKTGKTLPSPKGQLKRYVNDVSLEKWGKQWLVLTDTAQSRAC
;
A
#
# COMPACT_ATOMS: atom_id res chain seq x y z
N MET A 1 7.54 42.21 -4.71
CA MET A 1 7.97 41.00 -5.45
C MET A 1 7.26 39.81 -4.84
N HIS A 2 6.25 39.26 -5.52
CA HIS A 2 5.36 38.22 -5.00
C HIS A 2 6.03 36.83 -5.17
N GLY A 3 6.49 36.25 -4.07
CA GLY A 3 7.06 34.90 -4.03
C GLY A 3 5.96 33.84 -3.99
N ASN A 4 5.82 33.08 -5.07
CA ASN A 4 4.97 31.89 -5.13
C ASN A 4 5.55 30.79 -4.23
N HIS A 5 4.88 30.50 -3.11
CA HIS A 5 5.15 29.33 -2.29
C HIS A 5 4.52 28.08 -2.94
N THR A 6 5.29 27.35 -3.75
CA THR A 6 4.90 26.00 -4.17
C THR A 6 5.38 25.01 -3.11
N ARG A 7 4.52 24.68 -2.15
CA ARG A 7 4.68 23.50 -1.27
C ARG A 7 4.66 22.26 -2.17
N LEU A 8 5.82 21.62 -2.37
CA LEU A 8 5.87 20.25 -2.87
C LEU A 8 5.37 19.33 -1.75
N ALA A 9 4.22 18.71 -1.99
CA ALA A 9 3.63 17.70 -1.13
C ALA A 9 4.55 16.48 -1.06
N LEU A 10 5.35 16.40 0.00
CA LEU A 10 5.43 15.17 0.78
C LEU A 10 4.65 15.47 2.05
N HIS A 11 3.60 14.71 2.28
CA HIS A 11 2.64 14.92 3.35
C HIS A 11 3.30 14.78 4.73
N ASP A 12 3.58 15.92 5.37
CA ASP A 12 3.61 16.05 6.82
C ASP A 12 2.15 16.29 7.26
N HIS A 13 1.41 15.20 7.50
CA HIS A 13 0.09 15.26 8.12
C HIS A 13 0.24 15.18 9.65
N THR A 14 0.84 16.21 10.23
CA THR A 14 0.58 16.52 11.64
C THR A 14 -0.78 17.22 11.70
N ILE A 15 -1.86 16.44 11.86
CA ILE A 15 -3.20 16.99 12.14
C ILE A 15 -3.15 17.64 13.52
N THR A 16 -3.05 18.96 13.56
CA THR A 16 -3.44 19.74 14.73
C THR A 16 -4.95 19.57 14.89
N GLN A 17 -5.35 18.83 15.92
CA GLN A 17 -6.73 18.70 16.37
C GLN A 17 -7.25 20.11 16.68
N ARG A 18 -8.11 20.67 15.81
CA ARG A 18 -8.88 21.87 16.15
C ARG A 18 -10.15 21.43 16.85
N ASP A 19 -10.34 21.97 18.04
CA ASP A 19 -11.58 21.93 18.80
C ASP A 19 -12.79 22.32 17.94
N THR A 20 -13.79 21.46 17.93
CA THR A 20 -15.11 21.72 17.38
C THR A 20 -15.94 22.45 18.43
N PRO A 21 -16.43 23.69 18.19
CA PRO A 21 -17.52 24.22 19.00
C PRO A 21 -18.83 23.55 18.57
N GLN A 22 -19.49 22.94 19.55
CA GLN A 22 -20.90 22.58 19.48
C GLN A 22 -21.75 23.82 19.15
N VAL A 23 -22.57 23.75 18.11
CA VAL A 23 -23.69 24.68 17.91
C VAL A 23 -24.97 23.86 17.91
N THR A 24 -25.64 23.90 19.05
CA THR A 24 -27.07 23.63 19.24
C THR A 24 -27.89 24.79 18.67
N GLY A 25 -29.01 24.49 18.00
CA GLY A 25 -30.01 25.47 17.58
C GLY A 25 -30.93 24.89 16.51
N THR A 26 -32.00 24.18 16.92
CA THR A 26 -33.40 24.64 16.95
C THR A 26 -34.05 24.78 15.58
N ALA A 27 -35.04 23.92 15.36
CA ALA A 27 -36.03 23.97 14.30
C ALA A 27 -36.75 25.32 14.27
N ASN A 28 -37.09 25.77 13.06
CA ASN A 28 -38.31 26.52 12.83
C ASN A 28 -38.87 26.21 11.44
N GLU A 29 -40.15 25.92 11.48
CA GLU A 29 -41.12 25.67 10.44
C GLU A 29 -41.63 27.02 9.93
N GLU A 30 -41.68 27.24 8.62
CA GLU A 30 -42.70 28.13 8.04
C GLU A 30 -42.92 27.90 6.54
N ASN A 31 -44.20 27.99 6.18
CA ASN A 31 -44.85 27.75 4.90
C ASN A 31 -44.53 28.83 3.83
N GLY A 32 -44.73 28.47 2.56
CA GLY A 32 -44.80 29.44 1.47
C GLY A 32 -45.04 28.82 0.10
N GLU A 33 -46.31 28.81 -0.32
CA GLU A 33 -46.85 28.31 -1.58
C GLU A 33 -46.26 28.94 -2.84
N GLY A 34 -46.23 28.18 -3.95
CA GLY A 34 -45.75 28.67 -5.26
C GLY A 34 -46.03 27.73 -6.44
N SER A 35 -47.32 27.63 -6.79
CA SER A 35 -47.94 27.32 -8.08
C SER A 35 -47.20 26.54 -9.20
N MET A 36 -47.81 25.39 -9.52
CA MET A 36 -47.93 24.64 -10.77
C MET A 36 -47.30 25.20 -12.07
N THR A 37 -46.44 24.38 -12.70
CA THR A 37 -46.55 24.11 -14.15
C THR A 37 -46.33 22.62 -14.44
N ARG A 38 -47.29 22.04 -15.16
CA ARG A 38 -47.41 20.63 -15.53
C ARG A 38 -46.57 20.37 -16.79
N GLY A 39 -45.46 19.64 -16.65
CA GLY A 39 -44.56 19.25 -17.74
C GLY A 39 -44.54 17.74 -17.94
N THR A 40 -45.01 17.31 -19.10
CA THR A 40 -45.25 15.95 -19.58
C THR A 40 -44.01 15.05 -19.57
N ALA A 41 -44.17 13.81 -19.09
CA ALA A 41 -43.17 12.74 -19.16
C ALA A 41 -43.08 12.08 -20.54
N PRO A 42 -41.88 11.64 -20.98
CA PRO A 42 -41.75 10.53 -21.90
C PRO A 42 -41.10 9.31 -21.24
N THR A 43 -41.90 8.24 -21.19
CA THR A 43 -41.59 6.86 -21.58
C THR A 43 -40.24 6.24 -21.21
N ARG A 44 -40.33 5.26 -20.29
CA ARG A 44 -39.35 4.19 -20.05
C ARG A 44 -39.08 3.40 -21.33
N GLY A 45 -37.86 3.49 -21.85
CA GLY A 45 -37.30 2.55 -22.83
C GLY A 45 -36.59 1.41 -22.13
N VAL A 46 -37.27 0.27 -21.96
CA VAL A 46 -36.64 -1.02 -21.63
C VAL A 46 -36.11 -1.63 -22.92
N LEU A 47 -34.78 -1.63 -23.09
CA LEU A 47 -34.12 -2.40 -24.15
C LEU A 47 -33.39 -3.59 -23.53
N ARG A 48 -34.10 -4.73 -23.55
CA ARG A 48 -33.51 -6.08 -23.54
C ARG A 48 -32.69 -6.25 -24.81
N SER A 49 -31.43 -6.69 -24.70
CA SER A 49 -30.79 -7.51 -25.74
C SER A 49 -29.51 -8.17 -25.19
N ARG A 50 -29.59 -9.43 -24.75
CA ARG A 50 -29.28 -10.69 -25.46
C ARG A 50 -27.93 -11.27 -25.01
N ASN A 51 -28.05 -12.33 -24.21
CA ASN A 51 -27.02 -13.34 -23.96
C ASN A 51 -26.20 -13.66 -25.21
N ARG A 52 -24.88 -13.70 -25.06
CA ARG A 52 -24.04 -14.60 -25.84
C ARG A 52 -23.39 -15.60 -24.89
N LEU A 53 -23.86 -16.84 -25.04
CA LEU A 53 -23.19 -18.07 -24.64
C LEU A 53 -21.96 -18.31 -25.54
N ILE A 54 -21.12 -19.26 -25.11
CA ILE A 54 -20.04 -19.95 -25.83
C ILE A 54 -18.67 -19.24 -25.68
N GLY A 55 -17.60 -19.86 -25.16
CA GLY A 55 -17.34 -21.28 -25.03
C GLY A 55 -16.31 -21.63 -23.96
N VAL A 56 -16.51 -22.85 -23.44
CA VAL A 56 -15.59 -23.62 -22.61
C VAL A 56 -14.42 -24.06 -23.49
N LEU A 57 -13.19 -23.80 -23.06
CA LEU A 57 -12.02 -24.58 -23.49
C LEU A 57 -11.27 -25.05 -22.23
N ALA A 58 -11.52 -26.30 -21.88
CA ALA A 58 -10.66 -27.11 -21.03
C ALA A 58 -9.46 -27.57 -21.86
N ILE A 59 -8.27 -27.68 -21.23
CA ILE A 59 -7.02 -28.38 -21.62
C ILE A 59 -5.94 -27.71 -20.74
N SER A 60 -5.07 -28.35 -19.97
CA SER A 60 -4.75 -29.76 -19.72
C SER A 60 -3.81 -29.78 -18.50
N CYS A 61 -3.92 -30.82 -17.67
CA CYS A 61 -2.94 -31.15 -16.65
C CYS A 61 -1.56 -31.43 -17.27
N ALA A 62 -0.51 -30.91 -16.65
CA ALA A 62 0.83 -31.50 -16.70
C ALA A 62 1.46 -31.36 -15.31
N ALA A 63 1.32 -32.40 -14.51
CA ALA A 63 2.14 -32.62 -13.33
C ALA A 63 3.51 -33.12 -13.81
N LEU A 64 4.59 -32.46 -13.38
CA LEU A 64 5.92 -33.04 -13.41
C LEU A 64 6.46 -33.09 -11.99
N ALA A 65 6.81 -34.31 -11.62
CA ALA A 65 7.28 -34.74 -10.33
C ALA A 65 8.81 -34.61 -10.21
N LEU A 66 9.25 -34.44 -8.96
CA LEU A 66 10.43 -35.02 -8.31
C LEU A 66 11.78 -34.97 -9.03
N SER A 67 12.68 -34.18 -8.45
CA SER A 67 14.08 -34.57 -8.21
C SER A 67 14.58 -33.81 -6.98
N ALA A 68 15.56 -34.22 -6.21
CA ALA A 68 16.09 -35.52 -5.78
C ALA A 68 17.19 -35.11 -4.79
N CYS A 69 17.31 -35.85 -3.69
CA CYS A 69 18.30 -35.66 -2.64
C CYS A 69 19.74 -35.74 -3.21
N SER A 70 20.69 -35.03 -2.60
CA SER A 70 22.01 -35.63 -2.44
C SER A 70 22.69 -35.20 -1.14
N ASP A 71 23.06 -36.26 -0.46
CA ASP A 71 23.71 -36.45 0.82
C ASP A 71 25.24 -36.32 0.71
N GLY A 72 25.90 -36.15 1.86
CA GLY A 72 27.17 -36.82 2.10
C GLY A 72 28.42 -35.94 2.25
N GLY A 73 29.15 -36.16 3.35
CA GLY A 73 30.57 -35.84 3.42
C GLY A 73 31.08 -35.39 4.80
N SER A 74 31.29 -36.36 5.70
CA SER A 74 32.01 -36.18 6.97
C SER A 74 33.51 -36.11 6.77
N ASP A 75 34.24 -35.36 7.60
CA ASP A 75 35.62 -35.74 7.94
C ASP A 75 36.01 -35.37 9.38
N LYS A 76 36.73 -36.32 9.97
CA LYS A 76 37.16 -36.39 11.37
C LYS A 76 38.56 -35.80 11.54
N GLY A 77 38.83 -35.22 12.72
CA GLY A 77 40.19 -34.97 13.20
C GLY A 77 40.17 -34.67 14.69
N GLY A 78 40.59 -35.63 15.52
CA GLY A 78 40.50 -35.56 16.98
C GLY A 78 41.77 -35.04 17.67
N ALA A 79 41.59 -34.54 18.90
CA ALA A 79 42.49 -34.72 20.05
C ALA A 79 41.81 -34.23 21.35
N LYS A 80 41.91 -35.02 22.42
CA LYS A 80 41.60 -34.70 23.84
C LYS A 80 42.97 -34.68 24.59
N PRO A 81 43.15 -34.16 25.84
CA PRO A 81 42.11 -33.93 26.85
C PRO A 81 42.23 -32.75 27.85
N SER A 82 41.11 -32.55 28.57
CA SER A 82 40.98 -32.14 29.99
C SER A 82 40.91 -30.65 30.34
N ALA A 83 39.72 -30.17 30.72
CA ALA A 83 39.38 -29.75 32.10
C ALA A 83 38.01 -29.02 32.20
N SER A 84 37.28 -29.32 33.28
CA SER A 84 36.16 -28.59 33.89
C SER A 84 34.86 -28.37 33.09
N ALA A 85 33.84 -29.16 33.42
CA ALA A 85 32.47 -29.00 32.93
C ALA A 85 31.67 -28.05 33.84
N THR A 86 31.38 -26.85 33.35
CA THR A 86 30.21 -26.05 33.75
C THR A 86 29.02 -26.47 32.88
N PRO A 87 27.78 -26.55 33.40
CA PRO A 87 26.62 -26.89 32.59
C PRO A 87 26.23 -25.69 31.71
N THR A 88 26.83 -25.57 30.54
CA THR A 88 26.34 -24.67 29.49
C THR A 88 25.09 -25.31 28.89
N LYS A 89 23.92 -24.75 29.21
CA LYS A 89 22.67 -25.08 28.52
C LYS A 89 22.86 -24.84 27.03
N SER A 90 23.05 -25.91 26.28
CA SER A 90 22.98 -25.93 24.82
C SER A 90 21.54 -25.63 24.45
N VAL A 91 21.25 -24.37 24.15
CA VAL A 91 19.99 -23.99 23.51
C VAL A 91 20.08 -24.54 22.09
N ALA A 92 19.45 -25.69 21.86
CA ALA A 92 19.21 -26.18 20.53
C ALA A 92 18.48 -25.08 19.73
N PRO A 93 18.80 -24.86 18.45
CA PRO A 93 18.02 -23.95 17.63
C PRO A 93 16.60 -24.52 17.52
N SER A 94 15.66 -23.93 18.26
CA SER A 94 14.25 -24.20 18.10
C SER A 94 13.86 -23.68 16.72
N THR A 95 13.83 -24.56 15.72
CA THR A 95 13.16 -24.29 14.44
C THR A 95 11.65 -24.24 14.70
N SER A 96 11.20 -23.16 15.34
CA SER A 96 9.79 -22.84 15.47
C SER A 96 9.38 -22.17 14.17
N SER A 97 8.80 -22.95 13.25
CA SER A 97 8.16 -22.40 12.05
C SER A 97 7.02 -21.49 12.47
N ASP A 98 7.04 -20.23 12.03
CA ASP A 98 5.98 -19.26 12.24
C ASP A 98 4.72 -19.70 11.46
N PRO A 99 3.61 -20.06 12.13
CA PRO A 99 2.40 -20.53 11.44
C PRO A 99 1.78 -19.45 10.54
N ASP A 100 2.09 -18.17 10.77
CA ASP A 100 1.56 -17.05 9.99
C ASP A 100 2.42 -16.72 8.75
N GLU A 101 3.57 -17.39 8.55
CA GLU A 101 4.51 -17.08 7.47
C GLU A 101 3.86 -17.00 6.07
N PRO A 102 2.99 -17.95 5.64
CA PRO A 102 2.34 -17.86 4.32
C PRO A 102 1.46 -16.61 4.20
N THR A 103 0.78 -16.23 5.28
CA THR A 103 -0.09 -15.04 5.31
C THR A 103 0.75 -13.76 5.27
N LYS A 104 1.87 -13.72 6.00
CA LYS A 104 2.81 -12.59 5.96
C LYS A 104 3.38 -12.39 4.54
N LYS A 105 3.71 -13.47 3.83
CA LYS A 105 4.14 -13.41 2.42
C LYS A 105 3.03 -12.88 1.50
N GLU A 106 1.79 -13.30 1.68
CA GLU A 106 0.62 -12.78 0.94
C GLU A 106 0.48 -11.25 1.15
N ILE A 107 0.54 -10.80 2.40
CA ILE A 107 0.46 -9.38 2.78
C ILE A 107 1.59 -8.57 2.16
N LEU A 108 2.83 -9.07 2.24
CA LEU A 108 3.99 -8.40 1.66
C LEU A 108 3.89 -8.29 0.14
N ALA A 109 3.36 -9.33 -0.54
CA ALA A 109 3.11 -9.28 -1.98
C ALA A 109 2.07 -8.21 -2.36
N VAL A 110 0.98 -8.09 -1.59
CA VAL A 110 -0.03 -7.03 -1.78
C VAL A 110 0.58 -5.64 -1.61
N TYR A 111 1.39 -5.44 -0.57
CA TYR A 111 2.08 -4.17 -0.35
C TYR A 111 3.04 -3.82 -1.50
N ASN A 112 3.81 -4.80 -1.99
CA ASN A 112 4.71 -4.60 -3.12
C ASN A 112 3.95 -4.26 -4.41
N HIS A 113 2.81 -4.90 -4.67
CA HIS A 113 1.96 -4.55 -5.81
C HIS A 113 1.33 -3.16 -5.68
N PHE A 114 0.91 -2.76 -4.47
CA PHE A 114 0.47 -1.39 -4.21
C PHE A 114 1.56 -0.38 -4.58
N ARG A 115 2.81 -0.60 -4.15
CA ARG A 115 3.95 0.27 -4.46
C ARG A 115 4.25 0.36 -5.96
N GLN A 116 4.21 -0.76 -6.67
CA GLN A 116 4.41 -0.79 -8.12
C GLN A 116 3.34 0.02 -8.84
N GLU A 117 2.07 -0.16 -8.49
CA GLU A 117 0.97 0.56 -9.10
C GLU A 117 0.95 2.05 -8.71
N GLN A 118 1.35 2.38 -7.48
CA GLN A 118 1.56 3.75 -7.04
C GLN A 118 2.65 4.42 -7.89
N ALA A 119 3.83 3.80 -8.04
CA ALA A 119 4.90 4.33 -8.87
C ALA A 119 4.46 4.54 -10.34
N ARG A 120 3.70 3.59 -10.88
CA ARG A 120 3.11 3.71 -12.23
C ARG A 120 2.15 4.88 -12.33
N ALA A 121 1.26 5.06 -11.35
CA ALA A 121 0.33 6.17 -11.32
C ALA A 121 1.04 7.52 -11.28
N TYR A 122 2.12 7.62 -10.49
CA TYR A 122 2.94 8.83 -10.41
C TYR A 122 3.69 9.15 -11.70
N ALA A 123 4.21 8.12 -12.39
CA ALA A 123 4.83 8.28 -13.70
C ALA A 123 3.83 8.77 -14.76
N MET A 124 2.61 8.22 -14.74
CA MET A 124 1.53 8.65 -15.63
C MET A 124 0.94 10.01 -15.21
N GLY A 125 1.06 10.37 -13.93
CA GLY A 125 0.37 11.47 -13.27
C GLY A 125 -1.15 11.30 -13.24
N THR A 126 -1.62 10.05 -13.20
CA THR A 126 -3.02 9.69 -13.04
C THR A 126 -3.20 8.26 -12.50
N ILE A 127 -4.32 8.01 -11.79
CA ILE A 127 -4.79 6.66 -11.43
C ILE A 127 -5.42 5.95 -12.63
N GLU A 128 -5.93 6.66 -13.64
CA GLU A 128 -6.58 6.01 -14.78
C GLU A 128 -5.62 5.07 -15.51
N GLY A 129 -6.09 3.86 -15.79
CA GLY A 129 -5.26 2.79 -16.36
C GLY A 129 -4.36 2.09 -15.35
N THR A 130 -4.34 2.51 -14.08
CA THR A 130 -3.62 1.85 -12.98
C THR A 130 -4.48 0.87 -12.19
N LYS A 131 -3.84 0.06 -11.33
CA LYS A 131 -4.52 -0.88 -10.42
C LYS A 131 -4.39 -0.49 -8.95
N VAL A 132 -4.09 0.77 -8.63
CA VAL A 132 -3.92 1.21 -7.23
C VAL A 132 -5.13 0.84 -6.35
N GLN A 133 -6.35 0.99 -6.87
CA GLN A 133 -7.58 0.65 -6.15
C GLN A 133 -7.76 -0.87 -5.89
N GLN A 134 -7.01 -1.73 -6.59
CA GLN A 134 -7.02 -3.18 -6.31
C GLN A 134 -6.22 -3.52 -5.05
N TYR A 135 -5.29 -2.66 -4.63
CA TYR A 135 -4.37 -2.94 -3.53
C TYR A 135 -4.47 -1.95 -2.37
N ALA A 136 -5.13 -0.80 -2.56
CA ALA A 136 -5.32 0.21 -1.53
C ALA A 136 -6.76 0.71 -1.45
N THR A 137 -7.14 1.11 -0.25
CA THR A 137 -8.43 1.72 0.07
C THR A 137 -8.21 2.88 1.05
N ALA A 138 -9.31 3.50 1.51
CA ALA A 138 -9.32 4.50 2.57
C ALA A 138 -8.25 5.60 2.38
N GLU A 139 -7.46 5.88 3.42
CA GLU A 139 -6.45 6.94 3.44
C GLU A 139 -5.35 6.69 2.40
N ALA A 140 -4.82 5.47 2.31
CA ALA A 140 -3.77 5.14 1.36
C ALA A 140 -4.17 5.44 -0.10
N PHE A 141 -5.39 5.07 -0.49
CA PHE A 141 -5.89 5.40 -1.83
C PHE A 141 -6.19 6.90 -2.00
N GLY A 142 -6.73 7.54 -0.96
CA GLY A 142 -7.01 8.98 -0.93
C GLY A 142 -5.74 9.81 -1.12
N SER A 143 -4.67 9.51 -0.37
CA SER A 143 -3.39 10.22 -0.43
C SER A 143 -2.77 10.15 -1.83
N VAL A 144 -2.78 8.97 -2.47
CA VAL A 144 -2.29 8.84 -3.86
C VAL A 144 -3.07 9.76 -4.81
N LYS A 145 -4.40 9.87 -4.68
CA LYS A 145 -5.19 10.79 -5.52
C LYS A 145 -4.81 12.24 -5.28
N VAL A 146 -4.67 12.65 -4.02
CA VAL A 146 -4.31 14.03 -3.64
C VAL A 146 -2.93 14.40 -4.19
N ASP A 147 -1.96 13.51 -4.09
CA ASP A 147 -0.61 13.71 -4.63
C ASP A 147 -0.64 13.86 -6.16
N LEU A 148 -1.35 12.97 -6.86
CA LEU A 148 -1.48 13.03 -8.32
C LEU A 148 -2.20 14.28 -8.80
N MET A 149 -3.24 14.73 -8.08
CA MET A 149 -3.91 15.99 -8.36
C MET A 149 -2.94 17.18 -8.21
N SER A 150 -2.11 17.17 -7.16
CA SER A 150 -1.11 18.20 -6.90
C SER A 150 -0.04 18.24 -8.01
N LEU A 151 0.48 17.07 -8.40
CA LEU A 151 1.43 16.93 -9.51
C LEU A 151 0.83 17.40 -10.83
N LYS A 152 -0.41 16.98 -11.15
CA LYS A 152 -1.12 17.38 -12.37
C LYS A 152 -1.33 18.88 -12.43
N LYS A 153 -1.78 19.51 -11.34
CA LYS A 153 -1.98 20.96 -11.24
C LYS A 153 -0.67 21.72 -11.47
N ALA A 154 0.46 21.18 -11.01
CA ALA A 154 1.78 21.77 -11.20
C ALA A 154 2.45 21.41 -12.55
N GLY A 155 1.80 20.60 -13.41
CA GLY A 155 2.39 20.16 -14.68
C GLY A 155 3.55 19.18 -14.52
N ASN A 156 3.57 18.42 -13.43
CA ASN A 156 4.66 17.53 -13.04
C ASN A 156 4.23 16.05 -13.04
N VAL A 157 5.21 15.16 -12.99
CA VAL A 157 5.07 13.70 -12.81
C VAL A 157 6.20 13.16 -11.94
N GLY A 158 6.02 11.97 -11.40
CA GLY A 158 7.10 11.20 -10.81
C GLY A 158 7.98 10.54 -11.87
N LYS A 159 9.25 10.29 -11.53
CA LYS A 159 10.19 9.47 -12.30
C LYS A 159 10.94 8.55 -11.35
N GLY A 160 11.08 7.29 -11.73
CA GLY A 160 11.60 6.24 -10.86
C GLY A 160 10.52 5.68 -9.94
N ALA A 161 10.93 4.98 -8.90
CA ALA A 161 10.04 4.38 -7.91
C ALA A 161 10.74 4.34 -6.54
N PRO A 162 9.97 4.39 -5.44
CA PRO A 162 10.51 4.05 -4.14
C PRO A 162 10.91 2.56 -4.11
N VAL A 163 11.91 2.24 -3.29
CA VAL A 163 12.34 0.87 -2.99
C VAL A 163 11.88 0.51 -1.58
N THR A 164 11.18 -0.61 -1.45
CA THR A 164 10.80 -1.18 -0.15
C THR A 164 11.93 -2.09 0.36
N HIS A 165 12.12 -2.11 1.68
CA HIS A 165 13.06 -2.99 2.35
C HIS A 165 12.40 -3.90 3.39
N ALA A 166 11.08 -3.82 3.55
CA ALA A 166 10.32 -4.71 4.42
C ALA A 166 10.47 -6.19 4.02
N GLY A 167 10.83 -7.01 5.00
CA GLY A 167 10.83 -8.47 4.94
C GLY A 167 9.57 -9.10 5.53
N VAL A 168 9.53 -10.43 5.59
CA VAL A 168 8.42 -11.18 6.21
C VAL A 168 8.38 -10.95 7.73
N GLU A 169 9.55 -10.81 8.33
CA GLU A 169 9.78 -10.50 9.74
C GLU A 169 9.21 -9.15 10.17
N ASP A 170 9.08 -8.19 9.24
CA ASP A 170 8.51 -6.86 9.50
C ASP A 170 6.99 -6.85 9.46
N VAL A 171 6.36 -7.98 9.11
CA VAL A 171 4.91 -8.13 9.04
C VAL A 171 4.39 -8.70 10.36
N THR A 172 3.49 -7.96 10.98
CA THR A 172 2.69 -8.44 12.12
C THR A 172 1.26 -8.67 11.67
N VAL A 173 0.65 -9.76 12.11
CA VAL A 173 -0.70 -10.17 11.70
C VAL A 173 -1.56 -10.42 12.93
N ASN A 174 -2.84 -10.08 12.84
CA ASN A 174 -3.86 -10.48 13.80
C ASN A 174 -5.07 -11.01 13.01
N LEU A 175 -5.12 -12.34 12.88
CA LEU A 175 -6.19 -13.06 12.18
C LEU A 175 -7.45 -13.26 13.04
N ALA A 176 -7.33 -13.16 14.37
CA ALA A 176 -8.44 -13.33 15.30
C ALA A 176 -9.28 -12.04 15.49
N ALA A 177 -8.84 -10.91 14.94
CA ALA A 177 -9.60 -9.68 14.95
C ALA A 177 -10.90 -9.80 14.14
N LYS A 178 -11.94 -9.04 14.52
CA LYS A 178 -13.24 -8.98 13.81
C LYS A 178 -13.07 -8.80 12.29
N ILE A 179 -12.11 -7.96 11.91
CA ILE A 179 -11.59 -7.89 10.54
C ILE A 179 -10.10 -8.26 10.67
N PRO A 180 -9.62 -9.31 9.99
CA PRO A 180 -8.20 -9.66 10.02
C PRO A 180 -7.36 -8.48 9.57
N LYS A 181 -6.31 -8.18 10.32
CA LYS A 181 -5.48 -6.99 10.10
C LYS A 181 -4.00 -7.30 10.17
N ALA A 182 -3.20 -6.48 9.53
CA ALA A 182 -1.76 -6.57 9.54
C ALA A 182 -1.10 -5.19 9.59
N LYS A 183 0.16 -5.17 10.02
CA LYS A 183 1.02 -4.00 9.91
C LYS A 183 2.35 -4.40 9.30
N ILE A 184 2.92 -3.49 8.51
CA ILE A 184 4.27 -3.61 7.96
C ILE A 184 5.05 -2.39 8.43
N LYS A 185 6.27 -2.63 8.93
CA LYS A 185 7.26 -1.58 9.14
C LYS A 185 8.26 -1.64 8.00
N ASP A 186 8.23 -0.65 7.13
CA ASP A 186 9.15 -0.59 5.98
C ASP A 186 10.22 0.48 6.22
N CYS A 187 11.43 0.21 5.73
CA CYS A 187 12.39 1.27 5.46
C CYS A 187 12.22 1.69 4.01
N LEU A 188 11.50 2.77 3.76
CA LEU A 188 11.23 3.23 2.40
C LEU A 188 12.38 4.08 1.89
N ASP A 189 12.98 3.69 0.77
CA ASP A 189 14.03 4.44 0.09
C ASP A 189 13.47 5.17 -1.13
N VAL A 190 13.51 6.50 -1.10
CA VAL A 190 13.04 7.40 -2.16
C VAL A 190 14.20 8.09 -2.90
N THR A 191 15.45 7.62 -2.73
CA THR A 191 16.65 8.21 -3.33
C THR A 191 16.54 8.35 -4.85
N ASN A 192 15.99 7.32 -5.51
CA ASN A 192 15.84 7.25 -6.95
C ASN A 192 14.47 7.71 -7.46
N TRP A 193 13.65 8.30 -6.58
CA TRP A 193 12.32 8.78 -6.93
C TRP A 193 12.29 10.30 -6.92
N THR A 194 12.05 10.90 -8.09
CA THR A 194 12.08 12.36 -8.25
C THR A 194 10.83 12.88 -8.94
N VAL A 195 10.51 14.15 -8.68
CA VAL A 195 9.47 14.86 -9.42
C VAL A 195 10.13 15.59 -10.60
N VAL A 196 9.54 15.46 -11.78
CA VAL A 196 10.02 16.12 -13.00
C VAL A 196 8.90 16.93 -13.64
N ASN A 197 9.26 18.01 -14.32
CA ASN A 197 8.31 18.73 -15.16
C ASN A 197 7.94 17.86 -16.36
N ARG A 198 6.64 17.63 -16.58
CA ARG A 198 6.17 16.68 -17.59
C ARG A 198 6.60 17.05 -19.02
N LYS A 199 6.61 18.34 -19.36
CA LYS A 199 6.91 18.80 -20.73
C LYS A 199 8.40 18.82 -21.03
N THR A 200 9.20 19.25 -20.06
CA THR A 200 10.64 19.48 -20.26
C THR A 200 11.53 18.35 -19.75
N GLY A 201 10.99 17.44 -18.94
CA GLY A 201 11.75 16.37 -18.29
C GLY A 201 12.74 16.84 -17.22
N LYS A 202 12.79 18.16 -16.92
CA LYS A 202 13.70 18.73 -15.93
C LYS A 202 13.30 18.27 -14.53
N THR A 203 14.28 17.82 -13.76
CA THR A 203 14.10 17.40 -12.37
C THR A 203 13.86 18.62 -11.48
N LEU A 204 12.86 18.53 -10.60
CA LEU A 204 12.59 19.55 -9.61
C LEU A 204 13.51 19.35 -8.39
N PRO A 205 14.00 20.43 -7.77
CA PRO A 205 14.82 20.32 -6.58
C PRO A 205 14.00 19.68 -5.45
N SER A 206 14.59 18.72 -4.75
CA SER A 206 14.01 18.20 -3.52
C SER A 206 14.04 19.27 -2.41
N PRO A 207 13.05 19.30 -1.50
CA PRO A 207 13.13 20.11 -0.30
C PRO A 207 14.42 19.84 0.49
N LYS A 208 15.04 20.92 1.01
CA LYS A 208 16.24 20.78 1.85
C LYS A 208 15.90 20.03 3.14
N GLY A 209 16.79 19.14 3.57
CA GLY A 209 16.62 18.36 4.80
C GLY A 209 15.63 17.20 4.71
N GLN A 210 15.06 16.94 3.53
CA GLN A 210 14.20 15.77 3.31
C GLN A 210 15.00 14.46 3.45
N LEU A 211 14.54 13.55 4.30
CA LEU A 211 15.09 12.20 4.39
C LEU A 211 14.90 11.44 3.07
N LYS A 212 15.96 10.79 2.60
CA LYS A 212 15.90 9.91 1.42
C LYS A 212 15.54 8.48 1.78
N ARG A 213 15.77 8.09 3.03
CA ARG A 213 15.38 6.80 3.60
C ARG A 213 14.73 7.06 4.95
N TYR A 214 13.54 6.52 5.17
CA TYR A 214 12.77 6.76 6.38
C TYR A 214 11.89 5.57 6.72
N VAL A 215 11.53 5.48 8.00
CA VAL A 215 10.58 4.47 8.44
C VAL A 215 9.18 4.82 7.94
N ASN A 216 8.49 3.82 7.41
CA ASN A 216 7.16 3.94 6.88
C ASN A 216 6.27 2.86 7.52
N ASP A 217 5.23 3.29 8.24
CA ASP A 217 4.28 2.40 8.89
C ASP A 217 3.06 2.20 8.01
N VAL A 218 2.77 0.94 7.68
CA VAL A 218 1.69 0.55 6.78
C VAL A 218 0.69 -0.32 7.54
N SER A 219 -0.60 -0.08 7.33
CA SER A 219 -1.66 -0.96 7.85
C SER A 219 -2.45 -1.59 6.72
N LEU A 220 -2.85 -2.84 6.92
CA LEU A 220 -3.70 -3.58 5.99
C LEU A 220 -4.84 -4.26 6.73
N GLU A 221 -5.96 -4.43 6.04
CA GLU A 221 -7.08 -5.24 6.48
C GLU A 221 -7.49 -6.22 5.38
N LYS A 222 -8.03 -7.37 5.79
CA LYS A 222 -8.59 -8.38 4.89
C LYS A 222 -10.09 -8.17 4.76
N TRP A 223 -10.53 -7.62 3.64
CA TRP A 223 -11.94 -7.41 3.31
C TRP A 223 -12.41 -8.51 2.37
N GLY A 224 -13.25 -9.41 2.89
CA GLY A 224 -13.60 -10.64 2.19
C GLY A 224 -12.37 -11.51 1.96
N LYS A 225 -11.99 -11.71 0.69
CA LYS A 225 -10.82 -12.51 0.31
C LYS A 225 -9.55 -11.69 0.06
N GLN A 226 -9.62 -10.36 0.11
CA GLN A 226 -8.55 -9.49 -0.36
C GLN A 226 -7.95 -8.67 0.78
N TRP A 227 -6.62 -8.66 0.87
CA TRP A 227 -5.90 -7.69 1.68
C TRP A 227 -5.83 -6.34 0.95
N LEU A 228 -6.07 -5.26 1.68
CA LEU A 228 -6.01 -3.89 1.16
C LEU A 228 -5.17 -3.05 2.10
N VAL A 229 -4.31 -2.19 1.54
CA VAL A 229 -3.60 -1.15 2.28
C VAL A 229 -4.59 -0.07 2.68
N LEU A 230 -4.67 0.22 3.98
CA LEU A 230 -5.55 1.24 4.55
C LEU A 230 -4.82 2.54 4.79
N THR A 231 -3.63 2.46 5.39
CA THR A 231 -2.76 3.61 5.69
C THR A 231 -1.35 3.34 5.22
N ASP A 232 -0.65 4.42 4.86
CA ASP A 232 0.72 4.42 4.38
C ASP A 232 1.41 5.70 4.88
N THR A 233 2.08 5.61 6.03
CA THR A 233 2.49 6.79 6.80
C THR A 233 4.00 6.87 6.94
N ALA A 234 4.59 7.85 6.25
CA ALA A 234 5.98 8.23 6.42
C ALA A 234 6.22 8.81 7.82
N GLN A 235 7.23 8.30 8.52
CA GLN A 235 7.66 8.81 9.81
C GLN A 235 8.80 9.81 9.61
N SER A 236 8.86 10.84 10.45
CA SER A 236 9.99 11.81 10.50
C SER A 236 11.23 11.21 11.18
N ARG A 237 11.56 9.97 10.82
CA ARG A 237 12.64 9.16 11.41
C ARG A 237 13.34 8.37 10.32
N ALA A 238 14.67 8.47 10.29
CA ALA A 238 15.49 7.65 9.43
C ALA A 238 15.39 6.16 9.80
N CYS A 239 15.61 5.30 8.82
CA CYS A 239 16.16 3.98 9.08
C CYS A 239 17.67 4.15 9.33
#